data_AF-A0A0H5LVY2-F1
#
_entry.id   AF-A0A0H5LVY2-F1
#
_cell.length_a   1.000
_cell.length_b   1.000
_cell.length_c   1.000
_cell.angle_alpha   90.00
_cell.angle_beta   90.00
_cell.angle_gamma   90.00
#
_symmetry.space_group_name_H-M   'P 1'
#
loop_
_entity.id
_entity.type
_entity.pdbx_description
1 polymer ?
#
loop_
_entity_poly.entity_id
_entity_poly.type
_entity_poly.pdbx_seq_one_letter_code
_entity_poly.pdbx_strand_id
1 'polypeptide(L)'
;MSTRRIPIALQQAVMRCLRHKLQLANQHLGTAYPEPKINYYQRGTSAGSAYLQAFEIRLNPILLLENQHTFIDEVVPHELAHLLVYRQFGRVSPHGKEWRWMMEHVLQVPASRTHQFEVTSVRSKTFNYQCKCQQHALTIRRHNKVQRGESEYRCRQCGEKLQFIAVKSC
;
A
#
# COMPACT_ATOMS: atom_id res chain seq x y z
N MET A 1 -18.10 -1.86 5.89
CA MET A 1 -16.94 -2.60 6.44
C MET A 1 -16.44 -1.82 7.64
N SER A 2 -16.53 -2.40 8.84
CA SER A 2 -16.06 -1.76 10.07
C SER A 2 -14.57 -1.43 9.95
N THR A 3 -14.20 -0.19 10.23
CA THR A 3 -12.81 0.17 10.55
C THR A 3 -12.37 -0.73 11.69
N ARG A 4 -11.41 -1.64 11.46
CA ARG A 4 -10.85 -2.44 12.54
C ARG A 4 -10.15 -1.49 13.51
N ARG A 5 -10.52 -1.56 14.79
CA ARG A 5 -9.88 -0.75 15.84
C ARG A 5 -8.46 -1.27 16.02
N ILE A 6 -7.48 -0.39 15.80
CA ILE A 6 -6.06 -0.74 16.01
C ILE A 6 -5.76 -0.61 17.50
N PRO A 7 -5.16 -1.64 18.14
CA PRO A 7 -4.70 -1.56 19.51
C PRO A 7 -3.82 -0.33 19.76
N ILE A 8 -4.03 0.35 20.89
CA ILE A 8 -3.27 1.55 21.26
C ILE A 8 -1.76 1.27 21.27
N ALA A 9 -1.35 0.07 21.72
CA ALA A 9 0.04 -0.35 21.73
C ALA A 9 0.68 -0.33 20.32
N LEU A 10 -0.05 -0.78 19.28
CA LEU A 10 0.43 -0.74 17.91
C LEU A 10 0.47 0.70 17.36
N GLN A 11 -0.52 1.54 17.69
CA GLN A 11 -0.48 2.96 17.32
C GLN A 11 0.74 3.65 17.92
N GLN A 12 1.01 3.42 19.21
CA GLN A 12 2.18 3.95 19.89
C GLN A 12 3.49 3.42 19.28
N ALA A 13 3.55 2.12 18.94
CA ALA A 13 4.73 1.54 18.30
C ALA A 13 5.00 2.16 16.90
N VAL A 14 3.95 2.35 16.08
CA VAL A 14 4.05 3.09 14.80
C VAL A 14 4.62 4.50 15.03
N MET A 15 4.06 5.25 15.97
CA MET A 15 4.50 6.62 16.24
C MET A 15 5.93 6.68 16.80
N ARG A 16 6.34 5.71 17.63
CA ARG A 16 7.73 5.61 18.12
C ARG A 16 8.71 5.35 16.97
N CYS A 17 8.40 4.39 16.10
CA CYS A 17 9.22 4.12 14.91
C CYS A 17 9.34 5.36 14.02
N LEU A 18 8.20 5.99 13.69
CA LEU A 18 8.15 7.21 12.89
C LEU A 18 9.03 8.32 13.48
N ARG A 19 8.84 8.66 14.76
CA ARG A 19 9.57 9.73 15.44
C ARG A 19 11.06 9.46 15.51
N HIS A 20 11.43 8.22 15.82
CA HIS A 20 12.84 7.83 15.86
C HIS A 20 13.50 7.99 14.49
N LYS A 21 12.88 7.47 13.42
CA LYS A 21 13.42 7.57 12.06
C LYS A 21 13.42 9.01 11.53
N LEU A 22 12.41 9.80 11.86
CA LEU A 22 12.38 11.23 11.54
C LEU A 22 13.49 12.00 12.28
N GLN A 23 13.76 11.67 13.54
CA GLN A 23 14.85 12.26 14.31
C GLN A 23 16.20 11.95 13.68
N LEU A 24 16.46 10.69 13.29
CA LEU A 24 17.68 10.31 12.56
C LEU A 24 17.83 11.14 11.28
N ALA A 25 16.75 11.28 10.51
CA ALA A 25 16.78 12.08 9.29
C ALA A 25 17.09 13.55 9.56
N ASN A 26 16.41 14.17 10.51
CA ASN A 26 16.64 15.57 10.87
C ASN A 26 18.08 15.82 11.35
N GLN A 27 18.63 14.91 12.16
CA GLN A 27 20.02 14.98 12.61
C GLN A 27 21.01 14.84 11.46
N HIS A 28 20.84 13.82 10.61
CA HIS A 28 21.76 13.56 9.50
C HIS A 28 21.70 14.65 8.43
N LEU A 29 20.52 15.23 8.18
CA LEU A 29 20.31 16.23 7.12
C LEU A 29 20.50 17.67 7.61
N GLY A 30 20.67 17.89 8.91
CA GLY A 30 20.71 19.24 9.49
C GLY A 30 19.39 20.01 9.29
N THR A 31 18.26 19.30 9.32
CA THR A 31 16.93 19.85 9.08
C THR A 31 16.01 19.70 10.29
N ALA A 32 14.81 20.28 10.19
CA ALA A 32 13.74 20.14 11.18
C ALA A 32 12.42 19.83 10.47
N TYR A 33 12.37 18.72 9.72
CA TYR A 33 11.13 18.29 9.09
C TYR A 33 10.06 18.00 10.14
N PRO A 34 8.80 18.42 9.90
CA PRO A 34 7.71 18.21 10.85
C PRO A 34 7.36 16.72 10.96
N GLU A 35 6.57 16.35 11.96
CA GLU A 35 6.01 14.99 12.08
C GLU A 35 4.96 14.74 10.98
N PRO A 36 5.10 13.70 10.13
CA PRO A 36 4.06 13.33 9.18
C PRO A 36 2.78 12.88 9.86
N LYS A 37 1.64 13.18 9.25
CA LYS A 37 0.35 12.64 9.72
C LYS A 37 0.27 11.14 9.41
N ILE A 38 -0.20 10.35 10.37
CA ILE A 38 -0.51 8.92 10.19
C ILE A 38 -2.02 8.71 10.11
N ASN A 39 -2.46 7.89 9.16
CA ASN A 39 -3.79 7.28 9.22
C ASN A 39 -3.78 5.83 8.72
N TYR A 40 -4.89 5.15 8.97
CA TYR A 40 -5.03 3.72 8.72
C TYR A 40 -6.11 3.43 7.66
N TYR A 41 -6.09 4.22 6.59
CA TYR A 41 -7.08 4.14 5.52
C TYR A 41 -6.62 3.36 4.30
N GLN A 42 -5.37 2.87 4.27
CA GLN A 42 -4.87 2.09 3.14
C GLN A 42 -5.66 0.78 3.01
N ARG A 43 -5.97 0.40 1.76
CA ARG A 43 -6.77 -0.79 1.43
C ARG A 43 -6.10 -1.60 0.33
N GLY A 44 -6.54 -2.85 0.18
CA GLY A 44 -6.01 -3.77 -0.81
C GLY A 44 -4.67 -4.33 -0.37
N THR A 45 -3.85 -4.74 -1.33
CA THR A 45 -2.58 -5.47 -1.07
C THR A 45 -1.40 -4.55 -0.76
N SER A 46 -1.54 -3.23 -0.91
CA SER A 46 -0.49 -2.29 -0.52
C SER A 46 -0.44 -2.17 1.00
N ALA A 47 0.77 -2.30 1.56
CA ALA A 47 1.02 -2.20 3.00
C ALA A 47 0.99 -0.74 3.47
N GLY A 48 1.62 0.17 2.72
CA GLY A 48 1.64 1.59 3.01
C GLY A 48 1.51 2.44 1.74
N SER A 49 1.37 3.75 1.92
CA SER A 49 1.56 4.75 0.87
C SER A 49 1.90 6.12 1.47
N ALA A 50 2.85 6.82 0.87
CA ALA A 50 3.20 8.20 1.15
C ALA A 50 2.37 9.18 0.29
N TYR A 51 1.73 10.14 0.93
CA TYR A 51 0.97 11.21 0.28
C TYR A 51 1.76 12.53 0.38
N LEU A 52 2.56 12.77 -0.64
CA LEU A 52 3.64 13.77 -0.63
C LEU A 52 3.16 15.19 -0.31
N GLN A 53 2.07 15.64 -0.94
CA GLN A 53 1.55 17.00 -0.80
C GLN A 53 1.00 17.29 0.59
N ALA A 54 0.33 16.31 1.20
CA ALA A 54 -0.22 16.44 2.54
C ALA A 54 0.76 16.06 3.65
N PHE A 55 1.96 15.58 3.27
CA PHE A 55 2.97 15.07 4.19
C PHE A 55 2.39 14.01 5.15
N GLU A 56 1.75 13.00 4.56
CA GLU A 56 0.94 12.00 5.25
C GLU A 56 1.37 10.58 4.86
N ILE A 57 1.38 9.66 5.82
CA ILE A 57 1.58 8.23 5.62
C ILE A 57 0.25 7.51 5.88
N ARG A 58 -0.17 6.67 4.93
CA ARG A 58 -1.35 5.81 5.04
C ARG A 58 -0.90 4.37 5.21
N LEU A 59 -1.35 3.73 6.29
CA LEU A 59 -1.00 2.34 6.61
C LEU A 59 -2.21 1.42 6.46
N ASN A 60 -1.95 0.18 6.07
CA ASN A 60 -2.99 -0.83 5.92
C ASN A 60 -3.27 -1.45 7.30
N PRO A 61 -4.46 -1.21 7.90
CA PRO A 61 -4.75 -1.66 9.25
C PRO A 61 -4.79 -3.19 9.36
N ILE A 62 -5.14 -3.91 8.29
CA ILE A 62 -5.23 -5.37 8.33
C ILE A 62 -3.81 -5.96 8.32
N LEU A 63 -2.97 -5.52 7.38
CA LEU A 63 -1.59 -5.99 7.31
C LEU A 63 -0.77 -5.59 8.54
N LEU A 64 -1.04 -4.42 9.13
CA LEU A 64 -0.44 -4.02 10.41
C LEU A 64 -0.84 -4.97 11.56
N LEU A 65 -2.11 -5.37 11.65
CA LEU A 65 -2.56 -6.29 12.70
C LEU A 65 -1.97 -7.69 12.53
N GLU A 66 -1.82 -8.14 11.29
CA GLU A 66 -1.32 -9.48 10.95
C GLU A 66 0.19 -9.61 11.12
N ASN A 67 0.95 -8.53 10.87
CA ASN A 67 2.42 -8.58 10.81
C ASN A 67 3.12 -7.74 11.90
N GLN A 68 2.38 -6.88 12.62
CA GLN A 68 2.81 -6.15 13.81
C GLN A 68 4.18 -5.46 13.68
N HIS A 69 5.20 -5.89 14.44
CA HIS A 69 6.51 -5.24 14.48
C HIS A 69 7.22 -5.29 13.13
N THR A 70 7.20 -6.42 12.42
CA THR A 70 7.79 -6.50 11.07
C THR A 70 7.17 -5.48 10.12
N PHE A 71 5.85 -5.27 10.20
CA PHE A 71 5.20 -4.20 9.44
C PHE A 71 5.70 -2.81 9.85
N ILE A 72 5.82 -2.55 11.15
CA ILE A 72 6.23 -1.24 11.66
C ILE A 72 7.67 -0.92 11.26
N ASP A 73 8.57 -1.90 11.41
CA ASP A 73 10.00 -1.72 11.20
C ASP A 73 10.36 -1.62 9.72
N GLU A 74 9.53 -2.18 8.83
CA GLU A 74 9.78 -2.13 7.40
C GLU A 74 8.96 -1.07 6.66
N VAL A 75 7.65 -0.94 6.95
CA VAL A 75 6.73 -0.09 6.15
C VAL A 75 6.80 1.38 6.58
N VAL A 76 6.86 1.67 7.88
CA VAL A 76 6.91 3.06 8.37
C VAL A 76 8.14 3.80 7.83
N PRO A 77 9.38 3.28 7.93
CA PRO A 77 10.54 3.96 7.35
C PRO A 77 10.48 4.01 5.82
N HIS A 78 9.92 3.00 5.16
CA HIS A 78 9.75 3.00 3.70
C HIS A 78 8.90 4.20 3.22
N GLU A 79 7.73 4.39 3.83
CA GLU A 79 6.84 5.49 3.47
C GLU A 79 7.38 6.85 3.91
N LEU A 80 8.03 6.92 5.07
CA LEU A 80 8.74 8.12 5.51
C LEU A 80 9.84 8.53 4.50
N ALA A 81 10.61 7.57 3.98
CA ALA A 81 11.65 7.85 3.00
C ALA A 81 11.09 8.51 1.74
N HIS A 82 9.92 8.10 1.24
CA HIS A 82 9.28 8.77 0.10
C HIS A 82 8.96 10.24 0.39
N LEU A 83 8.43 10.54 1.58
CA LEU A 83 8.13 11.91 1.99
C LEU A 83 9.40 12.76 2.08
N LEU A 84 10.45 12.23 2.72
CA LEU A 84 11.70 12.95 2.94
C LEU A 84 12.49 13.13 1.64
N VAL A 85 12.52 12.13 0.76
CA VAL A 85 13.13 12.25 -0.57
C VAL A 85 12.45 13.35 -1.36
N TYR A 86 11.12 13.42 -1.33
CA TYR A 86 10.40 14.49 -2.01
C TYR A 86 10.72 15.88 -1.43
N ARG A 87 10.85 16.00 -0.10
CA ARG A 87 11.25 17.26 0.54
C ARG A 87 12.67 17.68 0.19
N GLN A 88 13.60 16.73 0.15
CA GLN A 88 15.02 17.01 -0.05
C GLN A 88 15.38 17.24 -1.53
N PHE A 89 14.78 16.46 -2.43
CA PHE A 89 15.19 16.38 -3.84
C PHE A 89 14.07 16.74 -4.83
N GLY A 90 12.85 16.98 -4.36
CA GLY A 90 11.70 17.18 -5.23
C GLY A 90 11.28 15.89 -5.93
N ARG A 91 10.77 16.01 -7.15
CA ARG A 91 10.22 14.87 -7.90
C ARG A 91 11.35 14.06 -8.54
N VAL A 92 11.61 12.88 -7.99
CA VAL A 92 12.58 11.89 -8.51
C VAL A 92 11.92 10.53 -8.72
N SER A 93 12.66 9.58 -9.29
CA SER A 93 12.17 8.21 -9.49
C SER A 93 11.84 7.56 -8.14
N PRO A 94 10.65 6.93 -7.99
CA PRO A 94 10.35 6.10 -6.83
C PRO A 94 11.41 5.01 -6.68
N HIS A 95 11.89 4.79 -5.46
CA HIS A 95 12.89 3.77 -5.15
C HIS A 95 14.21 3.87 -5.96
N GLY A 96 14.53 5.09 -6.42
CA GLY A 96 15.77 5.45 -7.11
C GLY A 96 16.97 5.59 -6.17
N LYS A 97 18.06 6.19 -6.67
CA LYS A 97 19.32 6.32 -5.90
C LYS A 97 19.14 7.19 -4.65
N GLU A 98 18.34 8.25 -4.73
CA GLU A 98 18.04 9.16 -3.62
C GLU A 98 17.25 8.43 -2.54
N TRP A 99 16.29 7.60 -2.93
CA TRP A 99 15.50 6.80 -1.99
C TRP A 99 16.33 5.71 -1.33
N ARG A 100 17.17 5.01 -2.09
CA ARG A 100 18.10 4.01 -1.52
C ARG A 100 19.05 4.65 -0.51
N TRP A 101 19.62 5.80 -0.86
CA TRP A 101 20.47 6.57 0.04
C TRP A 101 19.73 7.00 1.30
N MET A 102 18.51 7.53 1.15
CA MET A 102 17.65 7.90 2.29
C MET A 102 17.38 6.69 3.20
N MET A 103 17.05 5.53 2.64
CA MET A 103 16.80 4.32 3.43
C MET A 103 18.05 3.87 4.18
N GLU A 104 19.16 3.68 3.48
CA GLU A 104 20.34 2.99 4.03
C GLU A 104 21.23 3.90 4.87
N HIS A 105 21.42 5.16 4.44
CA HIS A 105 22.39 6.06 5.08
C HIS A 105 21.73 7.01 6.07
N VAL A 106 20.50 7.45 5.76
CA VAL A 106 19.78 8.42 6.61
C VAL A 106 18.88 7.72 7.62
N LEU A 107 18.02 6.79 7.17
CA LEU A 107 17.08 6.08 8.04
C LEU A 107 17.67 4.80 8.64
N GLN A 108 18.83 4.34 8.15
CA GLN A 108 19.52 3.14 8.63
C GLN A 108 18.61 1.89 8.59
N VAL A 109 17.94 1.68 7.46
CA VAL A 109 17.10 0.51 7.17
C VAL A 109 17.45 0.00 5.77
N PRO A 110 17.51 -1.33 5.54
CA PRO A 110 17.75 -1.86 4.20
C PRO A 110 16.76 -1.32 3.17
N ALA A 111 17.25 -0.95 1.99
CA ALA A 111 16.43 -0.43 0.89
C ALA A 111 15.64 -1.55 0.17
N SER A 112 14.80 -2.29 0.91
CA SER A 112 13.90 -3.28 0.33
C SER A 112 12.67 -2.61 -0.28
N ARG A 113 12.40 -2.92 -1.55
CA ARG A 113 11.21 -2.43 -2.28
C ARG A 113 9.95 -3.23 -1.95
N THR A 114 10.11 -4.46 -1.50
CA THR A 114 9.03 -5.43 -1.34
C THR A 114 9.08 -6.01 0.06
N HIS A 115 7.99 -5.81 0.79
CA HIS A 115 7.71 -6.54 2.02
C HIS A 115 6.99 -7.84 1.64
N GLN A 116 7.44 -8.97 2.19
CA GLN A 116 6.81 -10.27 1.93
C GLN A 116 5.71 -10.53 2.97
N PHE A 117 4.65 -9.74 2.93
CA PHE A 117 3.46 -10.01 3.76
C PHE A 117 2.49 -10.90 3.00
N GLU A 118 1.90 -11.87 3.69
CA GLU A 118 0.75 -12.59 3.18
C GLU A 118 -0.41 -11.60 2.97
N VAL A 119 -0.92 -11.51 1.75
CA VAL A 119 -1.96 -10.54 1.37
C VAL A 119 -3.32 -11.18 1.11
N THR A 120 -3.47 -12.46 1.41
CA THR A 120 -4.70 -13.24 1.19
C THR A 120 -5.91 -12.61 1.89
N SER A 121 -5.73 -12.12 3.11
CA SER A 121 -6.73 -11.42 3.94
C SER A 121 -7.23 -10.10 3.35
N VAL A 122 -6.40 -9.42 2.56
CA VAL A 122 -6.68 -8.09 1.97
C VAL A 122 -6.87 -8.14 0.45
N ARG A 123 -6.72 -9.32 -0.16
CA ARG A 123 -6.90 -9.51 -1.59
C ARG A 123 -8.35 -9.21 -1.97
N SER A 124 -8.52 -8.37 -2.99
CA SER A 124 -9.85 -8.04 -3.48
C SER A 124 -10.53 -9.30 -4.03
N LYS A 125 -11.81 -9.49 -3.68
CA LYS A 125 -12.64 -10.53 -4.27
C LYS A 125 -12.60 -10.42 -5.80
N THR A 126 -12.42 -11.56 -6.44
CA THR A 126 -12.57 -11.72 -7.88
C THR A 126 -13.92 -12.35 -8.20
N PHE A 127 -14.46 -11.99 -9.35
CA PHE A 127 -15.74 -12.43 -9.86
C PHE A 127 -15.46 -13.26 -11.10
N ASN A 128 -16.04 -14.44 -11.18
CA ASN A 128 -15.81 -15.35 -12.29
C ASN A 128 -16.63 -14.92 -13.50
N TYR A 129 -15.96 -14.86 -14.63
CA TYR A 129 -16.54 -14.61 -15.94
C TYR A 129 -16.10 -15.74 -16.87
N GLN A 130 -16.87 -16.01 -17.91
CA GLN A 130 -16.50 -16.95 -18.96
C GLN A 130 -16.68 -16.34 -20.34
N CYS A 131 -15.91 -16.83 -21.28
CA CYS A 131 -16.21 -16.76 -22.70
C CYS A 131 -16.27 -18.20 -23.25
N LYS A 132 -16.36 -18.34 -24.57
CA LYS A 132 -16.42 -19.66 -25.23
C LYS A 132 -15.14 -20.49 -25.09
N CYS A 133 -14.00 -19.89 -24.77
CA CYS A 133 -12.71 -20.59 -24.75
C CYS A 133 -12.12 -20.80 -23.35
N GLN A 134 -12.51 -20.02 -22.34
CA GLN A 134 -11.96 -20.12 -20.99
C GLN A 134 -12.75 -19.35 -19.93
N GLN A 135 -12.37 -19.54 -18.67
CA GLN A 135 -12.79 -18.71 -17.54
C GLN A 135 -11.79 -17.58 -17.27
N HIS A 136 -12.30 -16.52 -16.65
CA HIS A 136 -11.59 -15.31 -16.29
C HIS A 136 -12.01 -14.83 -14.90
N ALA A 137 -11.07 -14.31 -14.13
CA ALA A 137 -11.33 -13.68 -12.85
C ALA A 137 -11.25 -12.16 -13.00
N LEU A 138 -12.39 -11.46 -12.96
CA LEU A 138 -12.43 -10.00 -12.97
C LEU A 138 -12.36 -9.46 -11.53
N THR A 139 -11.59 -8.40 -11.30
CA THR A 139 -11.57 -7.72 -10.00
C THR A 139 -12.92 -7.07 -9.71
N ILE A 140 -13.24 -6.83 -8.44
CA ILE A 140 -14.46 -6.09 -8.04
C ILE A 140 -14.66 -4.77 -8.80
N ARG A 141 -13.58 -4.04 -9.12
CA ARG A 141 -13.68 -2.81 -9.90
C ARG A 141 -14.18 -3.08 -11.32
N ARG A 142 -13.60 -4.07 -11.99
CA ARG A 142 -14.02 -4.46 -13.35
C ARG A 142 -15.43 -5.03 -13.33
N HIS A 143 -15.75 -5.88 -12.38
CA HIS A 143 -17.11 -6.40 -12.19
C HIS A 143 -18.13 -5.27 -12.01
N ASN A 144 -17.88 -4.31 -11.12
CA ASN A 144 -18.79 -3.18 -10.90
C ASN A 144 -18.96 -2.29 -12.14
N LYS A 145 -17.91 -2.10 -12.95
CA LYS A 145 -18.03 -1.38 -14.24
C LYS A 145 -18.94 -2.11 -15.21
N VAL A 146 -18.84 -3.44 -15.29
CA VAL A 146 -19.75 -4.26 -16.11
C VAL A 146 -21.17 -4.16 -15.58
N GLN A 147 -21.38 -4.27 -14.26
CA GLN A 147 -22.71 -4.17 -13.64
C GLN A 147 -23.37 -2.80 -13.87
N ARG A 148 -22.59 -1.71 -13.91
CA ARG A 148 -23.09 -0.37 -14.23
C ARG A 148 -23.19 -0.06 -15.73
N GLY A 149 -22.85 -1.01 -16.61
CA GLY A 149 -22.85 -0.78 -18.06
C GLY A 149 -21.75 0.15 -18.57
N GLU A 150 -20.80 0.55 -17.74
CA GLU A 150 -19.71 1.49 -18.09
C GLU A 150 -18.62 0.85 -18.95
N SER A 151 -18.52 -0.48 -18.95
CA SER A 151 -17.49 -1.19 -19.71
C SER A 151 -17.95 -2.61 -20.02
N GLU A 152 -17.52 -3.11 -21.18
CA GLU A 152 -17.48 -4.53 -21.48
C GLU A 152 -16.03 -5.00 -21.62
N TYR A 153 -15.76 -6.22 -21.17
CA TYR A 153 -14.45 -6.85 -21.30
C TYR A 153 -14.55 -7.99 -22.30
N ARG A 154 -13.50 -8.18 -23.09
CA ARG A 154 -13.39 -9.23 -24.11
C ARG A 154 -12.18 -10.12 -23.85
N CYS A 155 -12.30 -11.40 -24.19
CA CYS A 155 -11.19 -12.33 -24.10
C CYS A 155 -10.10 -11.95 -25.11
N ARG A 156 -8.83 -11.97 -24.69
CA ARG A 156 -7.70 -11.68 -25.57
C ARG A 156 -7.41 -12.79 -26.58
N GLN A 157 -7.90 -14.01 -26.35
CA GLN A 157 -7.69 -15.14 -27.25
C GLN A 157 -8.78 -15.26 -28.31
N CYS A 158 -10.05 -15.24 -27.93
CA CYS A 158 -11.15 -15.43 -28.87
C CYS A 158 -11.92 -14.13 -29.22
N GLY A 159 -11.61 -12.99 -28.59
CA GLY A 159 -12.30 -11.71 -28.84
C GLY A 159 -13.73 -11.61 -28.29
N GLU A 160 -14.28 -12.72 -27.79
CA GLU A 160 -15.64 -12.80 -27.28
C GLU A 160 -15.85 -12.02 -26.00
N LYS A 161 -17.06 -11.48 -25.83
CA LYS A 161 -17.46 -10.76 -24.63
C LYS A 161 -17.49 -11.68 -23.43
N LEU A 162 -16.91 -11.21 -22.32
CA LEU A 162 -16.91 -11.93 -21.06
C LEU A 162 -18.31 -11.87 -20.42
N GLN A 163 -18.87 -13.03 -20.08
CA GLN A 163 -20.16 -13.19 -19.42
C GLN A 163 -19.97 -13.55 -17.96
N PHE A 164 -20.69 -12.88 -17.06
CA PHE A 164 -20.57 -13.13 -15.62
C PHE A 164 -21.16 -14.51 -15.26
N ILE A 165 -20.42 -15.30 -14.47
CA ILE A 165 -20.89 -16.57 -13.93
C ILE A 165 -21.46 -16.27 -12.54
N ALA A 166 -22.78 -16.16 -12.43
CA ALA A 166 -23.43 -16.08 -11.13
C ALA A 166 -23.30 -17.44 -10.42
N VAL A 167 -22.64 -17.46 -9.26
CA VAL A 167 -22.68 -18.63 -8.39
C VAL A 167 -24.08 -18.66 -7.79
N LYS A 168 -24.91 -19.64 -8.17
CA LYS A 168 -26.17 -19.90 -7.47
C LYS A 168 -25.79 -20.38 -6.07
N SER A 169 -26.11 -19.59 -5.05
CA SER A 169 -26.06 -20.05 -3.67
C SER A 169 -27.11 -21.15 -3.51
N CYS A 170 -26.66 -22.35 -3.12
CA CYS A 170 -27.52 -23.38 -2.54
C CYS A 170 -27.76 -23.03 -1.07
#